data_AF-A0A951VIP5-F1
#
_entry.id   AF-A0A951VIP5-F1
#
_cell.length_a   1.000
_cell.length_b   1.000
_cell.length_c   1.000
_cell.angle_alpha   90.00
_cell.angle_beta   90.00
_cell.angle_gamma   90.00
#
_symmetry.space_group_name_H-M   'P 1'
#
loop_
_entity.id
_entity.type
_entity.pdbx_description
1 polymer ?
#
loop_
_entity_poly.entity_id
_entity_poly.type
_entity_poly.pdbx_seq_one_letter_code
_entity_poly.pdbx_strand_id
1 'polypeptide(L)'
;MMWHNVLERRPLMVLLIWISAYSFSCSGTDNGRKATLEKVVPHAVERASVPTVVVQERKVASAAEIMARRQVPVLCYHHIRDPKPGQSETFKSYSVSPSQFAEQMKALHDSGYQTILPDQLYNYLAFGDPLPEKPIMLTFDDTDAEQYSIGAKEMDKYGFKG
;
A
#
# COMPACT_ATOMS: atom_id res chain seq x y z
N MET A 1 -26.46 5.59 -45.23
CA MET A 1 -27.11 6.89 -45.46
C MET A 1 -26.85 7.75 -44.23
N MET A 2 -26.16 8.89 -44.44
CA MET A 2 -26.06 10.09 -43.59
C MET A 2 -25.56 9.89 -42.14
N TRP A 3 -24.29 10.20 -41.80
CA TRP A 3 -23.72 11.54 -41.55
C TRP A 3 -24.54 12.38 -40.57
N HIS A 4 -23.95 12.77 -39.43
CA HIS A 4 -23.69 14.19 -39.14
C HIS A 4 -22.64 14.35 -38.02
N ASN A 5 -21.53 14.97 -38.42
CA ASN A 5 -20.60 15.71 -37.57
C ASN A 5 -21.28 16.98 -37.06
N VAL A 6 -21.02 17.37 -35.81
CA VAL A 6 -20.97 18.77 -35.40
C VAL A 6 -19.66 19.00 -34.64
N LEU A 7 -18.75 19.66 -35.35
CA LEU A 7 -17.58 20.34 -34.82
C LEU A 7 -18.06 21.68 -34.28
N GLU A 8 -17.72 22.01 -33.03
CA GLU A 8 -17.66 23.41 -32.61
C GLU A 8 -16.29 23.72 -31.98
N ARG A 9 -15.66 24.71 -32.58
CA ARG A 9 -14.31 25.19 -32.33
C ARG A 9 -14.31 26.07 -31.09
N ARG A 10 -13.36 25.89 -30.17
CA ARG A 10 -12.97 26.94 -29.22
C ARG A 10 -11.44 27.10 -29.24
N PRO A 11 -10.94 28.35 -29.21
CA PRO A 11 -9.58 28.68 -29.63
C PRO A 11 -8.53 28.34 -28.57
N LEU A 12 -7.31 28.12 -29.06
CA LEU A 12 -6.07 28.07 -28.28
C LEU A 12 -5.91 29.38 -27.48
N MET A 13 -5.83 29.27 -26.15
CA MET A 13 -5.32 30.33 -25.30
C MET A 13 -4.08 29.82 -24.57
N VAL A 14 -2.97 30.45 -24.94
CA VAL A 14 -1.61 30.23 -24.49
C VAL A 14 -1.41 30.94 -23.15
N LEU A 15 -0.83 30.22 -22.18
CA LEU A 15 0.12 30.69 -21.14
C LEU A 15 -0.38 31.67 -20.07
N LEU A 16 -0.25 31.28 -18.80
CA LEU A 16 0.73 31.84 -17.84
C LEU A 16 0.57 31.18 -16.46
N ILE A 17 1.65 30.52 -16.03
CA ILE A 17 1.84 29.91 -14.71
C ILE A 17 2.05 31.05 -13.70
N TRP A 18 1.20 31.13 -12.67
CA TRP A 18 1.43 31.94 -11.47
C TRP A 18 1.67 30.99 -10.28
N ILE A 19 2.95 30.80 -9.92
CA ILE A 19 3.33 30.14 -8.67
C ILE A 19 3.24 31.20 -7.58
N SER A 20 2.19 31.15 -6.76
CA SER A 20 2.14 31.92 -5.51
C SER A 20 2.86 31.11 -4.43
N ALA A 21 4.02 31.62 -3.99
CA ALA A 21 4.73 31.09 -2.84
C ALA A 21 3.98 31.50 -1.57
N TYR A 22 3.15 30.60 -1.02
CA TYR A 22 2.61 30.75 0.32
C TYR A 22 3.70 30.36 1.33
N SER A 23 4.33 31.37 1.95
CA SER A 23 5.14 31.17 3.14
C SER A 23 4.20 31.14 4.36
N PHE A 24 4.05 29.96 4.97
CA PHE A 24 3.33 29.82 6.24
C PHE A 24 4.25 30.32 7.36
N SER A 25 3.99 31.53 7.83
CA SER A 25 4.66 32.14 8.99
C SER A 25 3.94 31.69 10.26
N CYS A 26 4.58 30.83 11.07
CA CYS A 26 4.10 30.50 12.41
C CYS A 26 4.50 31.61 13.39
N SER A 27 3.52 32.40 13.85
CA SER A 27 3.69 33.30 14.99
C SER A 27 3.56 32.52 16.29
N GLY A 28 4.70 32.21 16.93
CA GLY A 28 4.77 31.76 18.32
C GLY A 28 5.11 32.95 19.23
N THR A 29 4.26 33.21 20.21
CA THR A 29 4.44 34.24 21.25
C THR A 29 5.58 33.86 22.20
N ASP A 30 6.63 34.68 22.25
CA ASP A 30 7.72 34.53 23.22
C ASP A 30 7.51 35.52 24.39
N ASN A 31 7.27 34.98 25.58
CA ASN A 31 7.13 35.73 26.82
C ASN A 31 8.49 35.76 27.51
N GLY A 32 9.01 36.97 27.72
CA GLY A 32 10.42 37.20 28.00
C GLY A 32 10.97 36.48 29.23
N ARG A 33 12.12 35.85 29.03
CA ARG A 33 13.12 35.62 30.08
C ARG A 33 14.50 35.94 29.54
N LYS A 34 15.15 36.96 30.13
CA LYS A 34 16.58 37.24 29.95
C LYS A 34 17.37 36.04 30.47
N ALA A 35 18.10 35.36 29.59
CA ALA A 35 19.12 34.40 29.96
C ALA A 35 20.49 34.90 29.49
N THR A 36 21.44 34.87 30.40
CA THR A 36 22.84 35.28 30.26
C THR A 36 23.56 34.45 29.19
N LEU A 37 24.33 35.12 28.33
CA LEU A 37 25.16 34.51 27.29
C LEU A 37 26.36 33.79 27.93
N GLU A 38 26.27 32.48 28.07
CA GLU A 38 27.42 31.62 28.31
C GLU A 38 27.97 31.14 26.96
N LYS A 39 29.27 31.36 26.71
CA LYS A 39 29.95 30.98 25.47
C LYS A 39 30.00 29.45 25.37
N VAL A 40 29.17 28.86 24.52
CA VAL A 40 29.29 27.46 24.12
C VAL A 40 30.38 27.34 23.06
N VAL A 41 31.47 26.67 23.41
CA VAL A 41 32.54 26.26 22.48
C VAL A 41 32.00 25.10 21.64
N PRO A 42 32.10 25.11 20.30
CA PRO A 42 31.58 24.04 19.48
C PRO A 42 32.41 22.77 19.69
N HIS A 43 31.81 21.75 20.28
CA HIS A 43 32.34 20.39 20.22
C HIS A 43 32.03 19.85 18.81
N ALA A 44 33.08 19.59 18.03
CA ALA A 44 32.95 18.98 16.72
C ALA A 44 32.37 17.57 16.89
N VAL A 45 31.15 17.35 16.41
CA VAL A 45 30.57 16.00 16.31
C VAL A 45 31.29 15.30 15.17
N GLU A 46 32.18 14.37 15.51
CA GLU A 46 32.79 13.46 14.56
C GLU A 46 31.68 12.64 13.87
N ARG A 47 31.49 12.87 12.56
CA ARG A 47 30.52 12.11 11.77
C ARG A 47 31.03 10.68 11.64
N ALA A 48 30.45 9.78 12.40
CA ALA A 48 30.59 8.34 12.18
C ALA A 48 30.24 8.05 10.70
N SER A 49 31.18 7.46 9.97
CA SER A 49 30.98 7.05 8.59
C SER A 49 29.89 5.98 8.54
N VAL A 50 28.75 6.30 7.91
CA VAL A 50 27.69 5.32 7.66
C VAL A 50 28.29 4.20 6.81
N PRO A 51 28.23 2.93 7.24
CA PRO A 51 28.73 1.84 6.42
C PRO A 51 27.95 1.81 5.12
N THR A 52 28.67 1.86 4.00
CA THR A 52 28.10 1.72 2.66
C THR A 52 27.57 0.30 2.53
N VAL A 53 26.24 0.15 2.61
CA VAL A 53 25.58 -1.10 2.24
C VAL A 53 25.79 -1.27 0.73
N VAL A 54 26.64 -2.22 0.35
CA VAL A 54 26.82 -2.60 -1.05
C VAL A 54 25.56 -3.37 -1.47
N VAL A 55 24.61 -2.67 -2.09
CA VAL A 55 23.46 -3.30 -2.74
C VAL A 55 23.99 -4.00 -3.99
N GLN A 56 24.09 -5.33 -3.96
CA GLN A 56 24.33 -6.09 -5.18
C GLN A 56 23.13 -5.91 -6.11
N GLU A 57 23.41 -5.42 -7.32
CA GLU A 57 22.40 -5.23 -8.35
C GLU A 57 21.95 -6.60 -8.88
N ARG A 58 20.70 -6.98 -8.60
CA ARG A 58 20.11 -8.26 -9.02
C ARG A 58 19.56 -8.13 -10.44
N LYS A 59 19.80 -9.11 -11.30
CA LYS A 59 19.22 -9.15 -12.66
C LYS A 59 17.73 -9.49 -12.60
N VAL A 60 16.89 -8.60 -13.13
CA VAL A 60 15.45 -8.84 -13.29
C VAL A 60 15.20 -9.85 -14.42
N ALA A 61 14.28 -10.77 -14.20
CA ALA A 61 13.84 -11.79 -15.14
C ALA A 61 13.11 -11.19 -16.35
N SER A 62 13.24 -11.83 -17.50
CA SER A 62 12.48 -11.52 -18.70
C SER A 62 10.99 -11.87 -18.53
N ALA A 63 10.13 -11.28 -19.37
CA ALA A 63 8.70 -11.61 -19.37
C ALA A 63 8.43 -13.11 -19.58
N ALA A 64 9.21 -13.78 -20.44
CA ALA A 64 9.08 -15.23 -20.67
C ALA A 64 9.39 -16.04 -19.42
N GLU A 65 10.44 -15.67 -18.67
CA GLU A 65 10.80 -16.31 -17.40
C GLU A 65 9.76 -16.05 -16.30
N ILE A 66 9.15 -14.86 -16.26
CA ILE A 66 8.07 -14.53 -15.33
C ILE A 66 6.82 -15.38 -15.63
N MET A 67 6.41 -15.45 -16.90
CA MET A 67 5.21 -16.19 -17.30
C MET A 67 5.36 -17.72 -17.16
N ALA A 68 6.60 -18.24 -17.15
CA ALA A 68 6.88 -19.65 -16.92
C ALA A 68 6.81 -20.08 -15.45
N ARG A 69 6.76 -19.13 -14.51
CA ARG A 69 6.68 -19.41 -13.07
C ARG A 69 5.30 -19.90 -12.68
N ARG A 70 5.23 -20.66 -11.59
CA ARG A 70 3.95 -21.08 -11.02
C ARG A 70 3.16 -19.86 -10.56
N GLN A 71 1.86 -19.85 -10.84
CA GLN A 71 0.96 -18.79 -10.45
C GLN A 71 0.77 -18.77 -8.93
N VAL A 72 0.64 -17.57 -8.37
CA VAL A 72 0.33 -17.35 -6.96
C VAL A 72 -1.07 -16.74 -6.89
N PRO A 73 -2.03 -17.36 -6.17
CA PRO A 73 -3.34 -16.77 -5.95
C PRO A 73 -3.25 -15.48 -5.14
N VAL A 74 -4.01 -14.47 -5.56
CA VAL A 74 -4.17 -13.19 -4.85
C VAL A 74 -5.67 -13.01 -4.58
N LEU A 75 -6.05 -12.99 -3.31
CA LEU A 75 -7.43 -12.75 -2.90
C LEU A 75 -7.57 -11.31 -2.43
N CYS A 76 -8.47 -10.57 -3.07
CA CYS A 76 -8.79 -9.21 -2.67
C CYS A 76 -10.11 -9.18 -1.89
N TYR A 77 -10.06 -8.59 -0.71
CA TYR A 77 -11.20 -8.26 0.13
C TYR A 77 -11.44 -6.75 0.13
N HIS A 78 -12.70 -6.33 0.18
CA HIS A 78 -13.05 -4.92 0.36
C HIS A 78 -13.73 -4.73 1.72
N HIS A 79 -14.95 -5.24 1.87
CA HIS A 79 -15.76 -5.01 3.07
C HIS A 79 -15.86 -6.27 3.94
N ILE A 80 -15.51 -6.17 5.22
CA ILE A 80 -15.73 -7.24 6.23
C ILE A 80 -16.88 -6.82 7.13
N ARG A 81 -18.11 -6.95 6.64
CA ARG A 81 -19.35 -6.53 7.32
C ARG A 81 -20.57 -7.22 6.74
N ASP A 82 -21.59 -7.38 7.58
CA ASP A 82 -22.88 -7.86 7.12
C ASP A 82 -23.58 -6.83 6.21
N PRO A 83 -24.10 -7.25 5.05
CA PRO A 83 -24.82 -6.36 4.16
C PRO A 83 -26.13 -5.89 4.83
N LYS A 84 -26.40 -4.58 4.74
CA LYS A 84 -27.62 -3.97 5.28
C LYS A 84 -28.73 -3.94 4.23
N PRO A 85 -30.02 -3.95 4.65
CA PRO A 85 -31.13 -3.70 3.73
C PRO A 85 -30.93 -2.39 2.95
N GLY A 86 -31.25 -2.42 1.65
CA GLY A 86 -31.12 -1.25 0.77
C GLY A 86 -29.72 -0.99 0.19
N GLN A 87 -28.71 -1.79 0.54
CA GLN A 87 -27.39 -1.71 -0.11
C GLN A 87 -27.44 -2.18 -1.57
N SER A 88 -26.59 -1.58 -2.41
CA SER A 88 -26.47 -1.94 -3.82
C SER A 88 -25.93 -3.36 -4.00
N GLU A 89 -26.25 -4.00 -5.13
CA GLU A 89 -25.71 -5.33 -5.44
C GLU A 89 -24.18 -5.33 -5.54
N THR A 90 -23.59 -4.26 -6.07
CA THR A 90 -22.13 -4.09 -6.13
C THR A 90 -21.50 -4.08 -4.74
N PHE A 91 -22.11 -3.35 -3.79
CA PHE A 91 -21.61 -3.34 -2.42
C PHE A 91 -21.68 -4.73 -1.78
N LYS A 92 -22.79 -5.45 -2.00
CA LYS A 92 -22.96 -6.82 -1.51
C LYS A 92 -21.95 -7.78 -2.12
N SER A 93 -21.67 -7.68 -3.42
CA SER A 93 -20.70 -8.56 -4.10
C SER A 93 -19.25 -8.36 -3.63
N TYR A 94 -18.94 -7.22 -3.03
CA TYR A 94 -17.63 -6.93 -2.44
C TYR A 94 -17.60 -7.05 -0.91
N SER A 95 -18.70 -7.54 -0.31
CA SER A 95 -18.81 -7.74 1.13
C SER A 95 -18.72 -9.22 1.50
N VAL A 96 -17.98 -9.49 2.57
CA VAL A 96 -17.98 -10.77 3.28
C VAL A 96 -18.41 -10.51 4.72
N SER A 97 -19.28 -11.34 5.29
CA SER A 97 -19.59 -11.21 6.71
C SER A 97 -18.37 -11.55 7.56
N PRO A 98 -18.27 -11.06 8.81
CA PRO A 98 -17.20 -11.46 9.72
C PRO A 98 -17.12 -12.99 9.93
N SER A 99 -18.26 -13.69 9.98
CA SER A 99 -18.30 -15.15 10.10
C SER A 99 -17.77 -15.85 8.85
N GLN A 100 -18.18 -15.42 7.66
CA GLN A 100 -17.68 -15.95 6.40
C GLN A 100 -16.18 -15.70 6.23
N PHE A 101 -15.69 -14.53 6.64
CA PHE A 101 -14.26 -14.23 6.61
C PHE A 101 -13.48 -15.18 7.53
N ALA A 102 -13.95 -15.40 8.76
CA ALA A 102 -13.34 -16.34 9.70
C ALA A 102 -13.32 -17.78 9.16
N GLU A 103 -14.42 -18.23 8.55
CA GLU A 103 -14.49 -19.55 7.89
C GLU A 103 -13.48 -19.68 6.75
N GLN A 104 -13.33 -18.63 5.93
CA GLN A 104 -12.35 -18.61 4.84
C GLN A 104 -10.91 -18.65 5.35
N MET A 105 -10.57 -17.85 6.37
CA MET A 105 -9.23 -17.87 6.97
C MET A 105 -8.91 -19.24 7.55
N LYS A 106 -9.87 -19.85 8.26
CA LYS A 106 -9.73 -21.21 8.78
C LYS A 106 -9.53 -22.22 7.66
N ALA A 107 -10.32 -22.16 6.60
CA ALA A 107 -10.23 -23.10 5.48
C ALA A 107 -8.87 -23.01 4.77
N LEU A 108 -8.34 -21.79 4.58
CA LEU A 108 -7.00 -21.57 4.04
C LEU A 108 -5.92 -22.20 4.93
N HIS A 109 -5.99 -21.94 6.24
CA HIS A 109 -5.05 -22.48 7.22
C HIS A 109 -5.09 -24.01 7.28
N ASP A 110 -6.28 -24.61 7.42
CA ASP A 110 -6.45 -26.06 7.47
C ASP A 110 -5.99 -26.75 6.19
N SER A 111 -6.07 -26.04 5.06
CA SER A 111 -5.56 -26.50 3.78
C SER A 111 -4.03 -26.34 3.64
N GLY A 112 -3.34 -25.70 4.59
CA GLY A 112 -1.90 -25.49 4.57
C GLY A 112 -1.43 -24.36 3.66
N TYR A 113 -2.27 -23.38 3.36
CA TYR A 113 -1.83 -22.16 2.66
C TYR A 113 -0.94 -21.30 3.55
N GLN A 114 0.05 -20.65 2.95
CA GLN A 114 0.97 -19.74 3.63
C GLN A 114 0.91 -18.36 2.99
N THR A 115 0.58 -17.35 3.79
CA THR A 115 0.49 -15.99 3.29
C THR A 115 1.86 -15.40 2.97
N ILE A 116 1.96 -14.71 1.84
CA ILE A 116 3.15 -13.96 1.42
C ILE A 116 2.84 -12.46 1.32
N LEU A 117 3.87 -11.63 1.45
CA LEU A 117 3.79 -10.19 1.28
C LEU A 117 4.14 -9.75 -0.16
N PRO A 118 3.74 -8.53 -0.58
CA PRO A 118 4.02 -8.02 -1.93
C PRO A 118 5.49 -8.12 -2.33
N ASP A 119 6.43 -7.82 -1.43
CA ASP A 119 7.87 -7.91 -1.71
C ASP A 119 8.32 -9.34 -2.00
N GLN A 120 7.72 -10.34 -1.33
CA GLN A 120 8.02 -11.75 -1.60
C GLN A 120 7.49 -12.15 -2.98
N LEU A 121 6.28 -11.72 -3.34
CA LEU A 121 5.73 -11.96 -4.68
C LEU A 121 6.57 -11.28 -5.75
N TYR A 122 6.96 -10.02 -5.54
CA TYR A 122 7.84 -9.29 -6.44
C TYR A 122 9.17 -10.01 -6.61
N ASN A 123 9.83 -10.39 -5.52
CA ASN A 123 11.12 -11.09 -5.58
C ASN A 123 11.01 -12.46 -6.24
N TYR A 124 9.93 -13.18 -5.99
CA TYR A 124 9.61 -14.44 -6.68
C TYR A 124 9.40 -14.25 -8.18
N LEU A 125 8.88 -13.11 -8.66
CA LEU A 125 8.66 -12.83 -10.09
C LEU A 125 9.86 -12.14 -10.75
N ALA A 126 10.54 -11.23 -10.08
CA ALA A 126 11.68 -10.50 -10.62
C ALA A 126 12.97 -11.33 -10.57
N PHE A 127 13.19 -12.10 -9.51
CA PHE A 127 14.51 -12.69 -9.25
C PHE A 127 14.52 -14.20 -9.00
N GLY A 128 13.34 -14.83 -8.91
CA GLY A 128 13.21 -16.27 -8.75
C GLY A 128 13.42 -16.75 -7.31
N ASP A 129 13.25 -15.84 -6.34
CA ASP A 129 13.35 -16.21 -4.93
C ASP A 129 12.29 -17.25 -4.57
N PRO A 130 12.62 -18.28 -3.77
CA PRO A 130 11.67 -19.30 -3.41
C PRO A 130 10.53 -18.74 -2.56
N LEU A 131 9.32 -19.25 -2.78
CA LEU A 131 8.15 -19.01 -1.94
C LEU A 131 7.91 -20.21 -1.01
N PRO A 132 7.20 -20.03 0.11
CA PRO A 132 6.71 -21.14 0.91
C PRO A 132 5.81 -22.08 0.09
N GLU A 133 5.58 -23.28 0.60
CA GLU A 133 4.59 -24.19 0.02
C GLU A 133 3.18 -23.57 0.08
N LYS A 134 2.41 -23.76 -0.99
CA LYS A 134 1.05 -23.21 -1.16
C LYS A 134 0.97 -21.70 -0.83
N PRO A 135 1.74 -20.85 -1.53
CA PRO A 135 1.73 -19.42 -1.27
C PRO A 135 0.38 -18.81 -1.66
N ILE A 136 -0.09 -17.84 -0.88
CA ILE A 136 -1.26 -17.02 -1.18
C ILE A 136 -0.99 -15.58 -0.74
N MET A 137 -1.47 -14.59 -1.49
CA MET A 137 -1.45 -13.20 -1.04
C MET A 137 -2.87 -12.77 -0.71
N LEU A 138 -3.07 -12.22 0.49
CA LEU A 138 -4.31 -11.59 0.90
C LEU A 138 -4.14 -10.09 0.75
N THR A 139 -5.08 -9.41 0.10
CA THR A 139 -5.07 -7.96 -0.09
C THR A 139 -6.38 -7.35 0.34
N PHE A 140 -6.33 -6.09 0.78
CA PHE A 140 -7.47 -5.33 1.25
C PHE A 140 -7.48 -3.96 0.58
N ASP A 141 -8.54 -3.66 -0.18
CA ASP A 141 -8.69 -2.39 -0.90
C ASP A 141 -9.55 -1.40 -0.10
N ASP A 142 -9.55 -0.11 -0.47
CA ASP A 142 -10.42 0.94 0.07
C ASP A 142 -10.19 1.41 1.53
N THR A 143 -9.28 0.78 2.29
CA THR A 143 -8.88 1.21 3.65
C THR A 143 -10.01 1.26 4.70
N ASP A 144 -10.96 0.32 4.59
CA ASP A 144 -12.07 0.20 5.55
C ASP A 144 -11.58 -0.18 6.97
N ALA A 145 -12.14 0.49 8.00
CA ALA A 145 -11.73 0.29 9.39
C ALA A 145 -11.96 -1.14 9.92
N GLU A 146 -12.93 -1.86 9.36
CA GLU A 146 -13.24 -3.25 9.66
C GLU A 146 -12.08 -4.19 9.29
N GLN A 147 -11.26 -3.83 8.29
CA GLN A 147 -10.09 -4.61 7.88
C GLN A 147 -9.07 -4.70 9.03
N TYR A 148 -8.81 -3.59 9.72
CA TYR A 148 -7.93 -3.58 10.89
C TYR A 148 -8.62 -4.13 12.14
N SER A 149 -9.85 -3.69 12.41
CA SER A 149 -10.53 -3.99 13.68
C SER A 149 -11.07 -5.42 13.79
N ILE A 150 -11.34 -6.08 12.65
CA ILE A 150 -11.85 -7.46 12.53
C ILE A 150 -10.86 -8.32 11.75
N GLY A 151 -10.52 -7.92 10.51
CA GLY A 151 -9.74 -8.74 9.58
C GLY A 151 -8.36 -9.13 10.13
N ALA A 152 -7.56 -8.14 10.55
CA ALA A 152 -6.23 -8.38 11.11
C ALA A 152 -6.27 -9.32 12.32
N LYS A 153 -7.22 -9.12 13.24
CA LYS A 153 -7.38 -9.98 14.43
C LYS A 153 -7.75 -11.42 14.08
N GLU A 154 -8.53 -11.63 13.03
CA GLU A 154 -8.88 -12.98 12.58
C GLU A 154 -7.68 -13.66 11.92
N MET A 155 -6.92 -12.93 11.09
CA MET A 155 -5.70 -13.42 10.45
C MET A 155 -4.61 -13.79 11.46
N ASP A 156 -4.47 -13.00 12.53
CA ASP A 156 -3.48 -13.25 13.60
C ASP A 156 -3.63 -14.64 14.23
N LYS A 157 -4.85 -15.19 14.30
CA LYS A 157 -5.10 -16.53 14.85
C LYS A 157 -4.36 -17.65 14.10
N TYR A 158 -4.03 -17.40 12.83
CA TYR A 158 -3.38 -18.37 11.93
C TYR A 158 -1.96 -17.95 11.55
N GLY A 159 -1.45 -16.85 12.09
CA GLY A 159 -0.14 -16.29 11.71
C GLY A 159 -0.11 -15.76 10.27
N PHE A 160 -1.27 -15.43 9.71
CA PHE A 160 -1.40 -14.87 8.37
C PHE A 160 -0.98 -13.40 8.32
N LYS A 161 -0.51 -12.97 7.14
CA LYS A 161 -0.06 -11.61 6.82
C LYS A 161 -0.79 -11.10 5.58
N GLY A 162 -1.05 -9.80 5.51
CA GLY A 162 -1.74 -9.15 4.38
C GLY A 162 -2.19 -7.75 4.75
#